data_AF-A0A2M9JNY7-F1
#
_entry.id   AF-A0A2M9JNY7-F1
#
_cell.length_a   1.000
_cell.length_b   1.000
_cell.length_c   1.000
_cell.angle_alpha   90.00
_cell.angle_beta   90.00
_cell.angle_gamma   90.00
#
_symmetry.space_group_name_H-M   'P 1'
#
loop_
_entity.id
_entity.type
_entity.pdbx_description
1 polymer ?
#
loop_
_entity_poly.entity_id
_entity_poly.type
_entity_poly.pdbx_seq_one_letter_code
_entity_poly.pdbx_strand_id
1 'polypeptide(L)'
;MADKKKQLRTIDPPFVAVGPSGVALRDRLKHLTPKDEKVLRLVGEHQGRLASVDLKARCAAGHKHDNDAWASRKRDLTEQSSSRIAGAITKATHDQYGLARRCLLAHVQNLEAGVRMLRHRLSLPIGEKGSKRAPGGYRSKGEWFHKSRRLATLEHRLDVARDDWKSGHVRVVRGGRRLLKNRHNLQAAQLTEREWRQRWEAERWFLAADGESGKRFGNETIRVTPDGEVSIKMPAPLAHLANSKHGRYVLASKVAFAHRGDEWRDRTEANHAVAYRIHCQVERGRWYLTASWTRSVVQTMPMATACAKGMVGLDTNADHFAAYRLDRHGNPVGDPRRFHYDLSGTADHRDAQIRHALTRLLHWTKQTGAQAIGIENLDFAAEKTREKHGRKKRFRQLISGMPTGKLKARIVSMAAEHGIAIVAVDPAYTSMWGDQHWRKPLISKTRSMTRHDAASVAIGRRALGHPIRRRTAPPQHHQSDGAGHRTVQADRGERGREETRRPVAERAHDARCRTGTTRTRGTSASKTVRDARSSGTWVQDSLLDTA
;
A
#
# COMPACT_ATOMS: atom_id res chain seq x y z
N MET A 1 19.53 -34.52 -25.87
CA MET A 1 18.56 -33.40 -25.71
C MET A 1 19.20 -32.33 -24.83
N ALA A 2 19.56 -31.18 -25.39
CA ALA A 2 20.17 -30.08 -24.65
C ALA A 2 19.17 -29.51 -23.63
N ASP A 3 19.57 -29.47 -22.36
CA ASP A 3 18.79 -28.91 -21.25
C ASP A 3 18.43 -27.44 -21.56
N LYS A 4 17.16 -27.17 -21.89
CA LYS A 4 16.67 -25.83 -22.22
C LYS A 4 16.90 -24.94 -20.99
N LYS A 5 17.95 -24.10 -21.05
CA LYS A 5 18.29 -23.12 -20.01
C LYS A 5 17.03 -22.37 -19.58
N LYS A 6 16.73 -22.41 -18.27
CA LYS A 6 15.71 -21.54 -17.65
C LYS A 6 16.06 -20.08 -17.98
N GLN A 7 15.29 -19.45 -18.88
CA GLN A 7 15.28 -17.99 -18.99
C GLN A 7 14.76 -17.45 -17.65
N LEU A 8 15.63 -16.76 -16.92
CA LEU A 8 15.26 -15.98 -15.75
C LEU A 8 14.69 -14.66 -16.23
N ARG A 9 13.60 -14.19 -15.60
CA ARG A 9 13.09 -12.85 -15.86
C ARG A 9 14.10 -11.81 -15.37
N THR A 10 14.09 -10.64 -16.00
CA THR A 10 14.80 -9.45 -15.50
C THR A 10 14.37 -9.14 -14.07
N ILE A 11 15.34 -8.81 -13.22
CA ILE A 11 15.13 -8.53 -11.79
C ILE A 11 15.23 -7.01 -11.60
N ASP A 12 14.22 -6.41 -10.98
CA ASP A 12 14.21 -4.97 -10.73
C ASP A 12 15.18 -4.57 -9.60
N PRO A 13 15.83 -3.38 -9.70
CA PRO A 13 16.77 -2.91 -8.68
C PRO A 13 16.06 -2.61 -7.35
N PRO A 14 16.75 -2.79 -6.21
CA PRO A 14 16.21 -2.43 -4.91
C PRO A 14 16.07 -0.91 -4.77
N PHE A 15 15.04 -0.46 -4.05
CA PHE A 15 14.83 0.97 -3.75
C PHE A 15 14.32 1.17 -2.33
N VAL A 16 14.56 2.37 -1.77
CA VAL A 16 14.03 2.77 -0.45
C VAL A 16 12.58 3.20 -0.60
N ALA A 17 11.68 2.56 0.14
CA ALA A 17 10.28 2.95 0.19
C ALA A 17 10.10 4.26 0.97
N VAL A 18 9.40 5.22 0.36
CA VAL A 18 9.11 6.51 0.99
C VAL A 18 8.04 6.30 2.08
N GLY A 19 8.30 6.83 3.27
CA GLY A 19 7.32 6.86 4.36
C GLY A 19 6.05 7.65 3.97
N PRO A 20 4.90 7.37 4.60
CA PRO A 20 3.72 8.20 4.38
C PRO A 20 3.99 9.64 4.85
N SER A 21 3.62 10.62 4.03
CA SER A 21 3.69 12.03 4.37
C SER A 21 2.42 12.52 5.09
N GLY A 22 1.29 11.84 4.89
CA GLY A 22 0.02 12.19 5.50
C GLY A 22 -0.05 11.77 6.97
N VAL A 23 -0.48 12.70 7.82
CA VAL A 23 -0.81 12.48 9.23
C VAL A 23 -2.31 12.62 9.41
N ALA A 24 -2.92 11.72 10.18
CA ALA A 24 -4.31 11.80 10.56
C ALA A 24 -4.47 11.47 12.05
N LEU A 25 -5.09 12.38 12.79
CA LEU A 25 -5.47 12.22 14.19
C LEU A 25 -6.98 12.18 14.30
N ARG A 26 -7.48 11.37 15.22
CA ARG A 26 -8.91 11.29 15.47
C ARG A 26 -9.17 11.22 16.96
N ASP A 27 -10.13 12.01 17.41
CA ASP A 27 -10.67 11.91 18.75
C ASP A 27 -12.20 12.10 18.74
N ARG A 28 -12.84 11.72 19.85
CA ARG A 28 -14.28 11.78 20.05
C ARG A 28 -14.71 13.19 20.44
N LEU A 29 -15.80 13.67 19.84
CA LEU A 29 -16.52 14.85 20.34
C LEU A 29 -17.40 14.39 21.52
N LYS A 30 -16.97 14.69 22.74
CA LYS A 30 -17.67 14.33 23.99
C LYS A 30 -18.58 15.48 24.43
N HIS A 31 -19.67 15.17 25.13
CA HIS A 31 -20.59 16.18 25.67
C HIS A 31 -21.24 17.07 24.58
N LEU A 32 -21.51 16.51 23.39
CA LEU A 32 -22.36 17.18 22.42
C LEU A 32 -23.77 17.30 22.97
N THR A 33 -24.35 18.50 22.86
CA THR A 33 -25.75 18.70 23.22
C THR A 33 -26.68 18.07 22.15
N PRO A 34 -27.94 17.79 22.48
CA PRO A 34 -28.92 17.37 21.46
C PRO A 34 -29.05 18.37 20.30
N LYS A 35 -28.88 19.67 20.60
CA LYS A 35 -28.86 20.75 19.60
C LYS A 35 -27.64 20.63 18.67
N ASP A 36 -26.45 20.38 19.23
CA ASP A 36 -25.22 20.19 18.44
C ASP A 36 -25.36 19.01 17.49
N GLU A 37 -25.85 17.87 17.98
CA GLU A 37 -26.07 16.70 17.13
C GLU A 37 -27.06 17.01 16.01
N LYS A 38 -28.16 17.71 16.30
CA LYS A 38 -29.14 18.11 15.29
C LYS A 38 -28.49 18.97 14.21
N VAL A 39 -27.68 19.97 14.59
CA VAL A 39 -26.99 20.85 13.65
C VAL A 39 -25.99 20.06 12.79
N LEU A 40 -25.18 19.18 13.40
CA LEU A 40 -24.23 18.35 12.66
C LEU A 40 -24.93 17.45 11.63
N ARG A 41 -26.08 16.86 11.99
CA ARG A 41 -26.90 16.05 11.07
C ARG A 41 -27.42 16.89 9.90
N LEU A 42 -28.03 18.04 10.16
CA LEU A 42 -28.58 18.92 9.12
C LEU A 42 -27.51 19.42 8.15
N VAL A 43 -26.38 19.89 8.67
CA VAL A 43 -25.26 20.34 7.83
C VAL A 43 -24.69 19.17 7.03
N GLY A 44 -24.48 18.01 7.68
CA GLY A 44 -23.94 16.82 7.03
C GLY A 44 -24.84 16.29 5.93
N GLU A 45 -26.16 16.30 6.14
CA GLU A 45 -27.17 15.89 5.17
C GLU A 45 -27.24 16.84 3.97
N HIS A 46 -27.35 18.15 4.21
CA HIS A 46 -27.40 19.15 3.14
C HIS A 46 -26.18 19.03 2.22
N GLN A 47 -24.98 19.03 2.79
CA GLN A 47 -23.74 18.90 2.02
C GLN A 47 -23.58 17.51 1.40
N GLY A 48 -24.08 16.46 2.07
CA GLY A 48 -24.07 15.08 1.56
C GLY A 48 -24.95 14.90 0.32
N ARG A 49 -26.10 15.59 0.28
CA ARG A 49 -26.99 15.66 -0.88
C ARG A 49 -26.28 16.35 -2.06
N LEU A 50 -25.67 17.51 -1.82
CA LEU A 50 -24.89 18.24 -2.83
C LEU A 50 -23.75 17.37 -3.39
N ALA A 51 -23.01 16.69 -2.52
CA ALA A 51 -21.95 15.77 -2.93
C ALA A 51 -22.45 14.58 -3.74
N SER A 52 -23.69 14.12 -3.51
CA SER A 52 -24.29 13.02 -4.28
C SER A 52 -24.70 13.48 -5.69
N VAL A 53 -25.26 14.69 -5.80
CA VAL A 53 -25.60 15.32 -7.09
C VAL A 53 -24.33 15.56 -7.91
N ASP A 54 -23.30 16.12 -7.30
CA ASP A 54 -22.03 16.39 -7.97
C ASP A 54 -21.30 15.11 -8.39
N LEU A 55 -21.32 14.05 -7.57
CA LEU A 55 -20.75 12.76 -7.96
C LEU A 55 -21.46 12.18 -9.19
N LYS A 56 -22.80 12.30 -9.27
CA LYS A 56 -23.57 11.86 -10.46
C LYS A 56 -23.10 12.62 -11.70
N ALA A 57 -22.96 13.94 -11.62
CA ALA A 57 -22.46 14.76 -12.72
C ALA A 57 -21.01 14.39 -13.11
N ARG A 58 -20.12 14.20 -12.13
CA ARG A 58 -18.74 13.77 -12.39
C ARG A 58 -18.66 12.42 -13.09
N CYS A 59 -19.46 11.45 -12.65
CA CYS A 59 -19.49 10.13 -13.27
C CYS A 59 -20.06 10.19 -14.69
N ALA A 60 -21.08 11.02 -14.94
CA ALA A 60 -21.65 11.23 -16.26
C ALA A 60 -20.66 11.88 -17.24
N ALA A 61 -19.81 12.80 -16.76
CA ALA A 61 -18.77 13.41 -17.59
C ALA A 61 -17.72 12.41 -18.09
N GLY A 62 -17.47 11.32 -17.36
CA GLY A 62 -16.53 10.27 -17.78
C GLY A 62 -15.14 10.84 -18.13
N HIS A 63 -14.69 10.56 -19.36
CA HIS A 63 -13.44 11.06 -19.94
C HIS A 63 -13.51 12.51 -20.42
N LYS A 64 -14.71 13.06 -20.66
CA LYS A 64 -14.91 14.45 -21.09
C LYS A 64 -14.74 15.46 -19.94
N HIS A 65 -14.28 15.01 -18.78
CA HIS A 65 -14.10 15.87 -17.62
C HIS A 65 -12.77 16.62 -17.74
N ASP A 66 -12.86 17.94 -17.88
CA ASP A 66 -11.74 18.87 -17.97
C ASP A 66 -11.80 19.96 -16.88
N ASN A 67 -10.95 20.98 -17.01
CA ASN A 67 -10.88 22.10 -16.07
C ASN A 67 -12.13 22.99 -16.13
N ASP A 68 -12.77 23.15 -17.29
CA ASP A 68 -13.96 23.99 -17.45
C ASP A 68 -15.20 23.31 -16.87
N ALA A 69 -15.33 21.99 -17.09
CA ALA A 69 -16.32 21.15 -16.43
C ALA A 69 -16.09 21.11 -14.91
N TRP A 70 -14.84 21.13 -14.44
CA TRP A 70 -14.56 21.29 -13.02
C TRP A 70 -15.05 22.63 -12.48
N ALA A 71 -14.68 23.73 -13.14
CA ALA A 71 -15.04 25.08 -12.73
C ALA A 71 -16.56 25.27 -12.69
N SER A 72 -17.29 24.76 -13.69
CA SER A 72 -18.75 24.85 -13.75
C SER A 72 -19.42 24.07 -12.62
N ARG A 73 -19.05 22.82 -12.37
CA ARG A 73 -19.56 22.06 -11.21
C ARG A 73 -19.31 22.77 -9.88
N LYS A 74 -18.13 23.39 -9.72
CA LYS A 74 -17.80 24.14 -8.51
C LYS A 74 -18.66 25.40 -8.37
N ARG A 75 -18.95 26.12 -9.47
CA ARG A 75 -19.84 27.30 -9.45
C ARG A 75 -21.25 26.92 -9.01
N ASP A 76 -21.86 25.91 -9.63
CA ASP A 76 -23.23 25.46 -9.31
C ASP A 76 -23.38 25.07 -7.83
N LEU A 77 -22.35 24.44 -7.26
CA LEU A 77 -22.31 24.08 -5.85
C LEU A 77 -22.08 25.28 -4.92
N THR A 78 -21.37 26.30 -5.39
CA THR A 78 -21.00 27.46 -4.56
C THR A 78 -22.24 28.23 -4.13
N GLU A 79 -23.21 28.39 -5.03
CA GLU A 79 -24.48 29.07 -4.76
C GLU A 79 -25.29 28.40 -3.64
N GLN A 80 -25.27 27.06 -3.58
CA GLN A 80 -26.03 26.28 -2.59
C GLN A 80 -25.24 26.00 -1.30
N SER A 81 -23.97 26.38 -1.24
CA SER A 81 -23.08 26.10 -0.11
C SER A 81 -22.13 27.27 0.20
N SER A 82 -20.87 27.14 -0.19
CA SER A 82 -19.85 28.19 -0.20
C SER A 82 -18.72 27.74 -1.13
N SER A 83 -17.90 28.66 -1.64
CA SER A 83 -16.80 28.34 -2.56
C SER A 83 -15.82 27.28 -2.01
N ARG A 84 -15.57 27.30 -0.69
CA ARG A 84 -14.68 26.35 -0.01
C ARG A 84 -15.29 24.96 0.10
N ILE A 85 -16.57 24.87 0.49
CA ILE A 85 -17.27 23.58 0.54
C ILE A 85 -17.45 23.01 -0.87
N ALA A 86 -17.84 23.84 -1.84
CA ALA A 86 -17.92 23.43 -3.23
C ALA A 86 -16.58 22.86 -3.73
N GLY A 87 -15.47 23.51 -3.37
CA GLY A 87 -14.12 22.99 -3.62
C GLY A 87 -13.87 21.62 -2.97
N ALA A 88 -14.19 21.46 -1.69
CA ALA A 88 -14.02 20.20 -0.97
C ALA A 88 -14.90 19.08 -1.55
N ILE A 89 -16.15 19.37 -1.94
CA ILE A 89 -17.07 18.42 -2.56
C ILE A 89 -16.55 18.00 -3.93
N THR A 90 -16.28 18.95 -4.84
CA THR A 90 -15.83 18.64 -6.21
C THR A 90 -14.53 17.84 -6.23
N LYS A 91 -13.62 18.13 -5.31
CA LYS A 91 -12.41 17.35 -5.09
C LYS A 91 -12.71 15.94 -4.59
N ALA A 92 -13.52 15.81 -3.53
CA ALA A 92 -13.86 14.51 -2.97
C ALA A 92 -14.59 13.60 -3.97
N THR A 93 -15.49 14.14 -4.80
CA THR A 93 -16.20 13.36 -5.84
C THR A 93 -15.29 12.99 -7.00
N HIS A 94 -14.38 13.87 -7.41
CA HIS A 94 -13.37 13.56 -8.41
C HIS A 94 -12.40 12.47 -7.92
N ASP A 95 -11.94 12.55 -6.68
CA ASP A 95 -11.11 11.52 -6.06
C ASP A 95 -11.84 10.17 -5.96
N GLN A 96 -13.15 10.18 -5.66
CA GLN A 96 -13.99 8.98 -5.68
C GLN A 96 -14.11 8.37 -7.08
N TYR A 97 -14.29 9.19 -8.12
CA TYR A 97 -14.26 8.73 -9.52
C TYR A 97 -12.91 8.09 -9.86
N GLY A 98 -11.79 8.77 -9.55
CA GLY A 98 -10.44 8.26 -9.79
C GLY A 98 -10.15 6.96 -9.03
N LEU A 99 -10.62 6.84 -7.79
CA LEU A 99 -10.52 5.60 -7.03
C LEU A 99 -11.34 4.48 -7.67
N ALA A 100 -12.56 4.77 -8.12
CA ALA A 100 -13.42 3.79 -8.78
C ALA A 100 -12.81 3.31 -10.11
N ARG A 101 -12.18 4.21 -10.87
CA ARG A 101 -11.38 3.87 -12.05
C ARG A 101 -10.29 2.87 -11.69
N ARG A 102 -9.39 3.19 -10.75
CA ARG A 102 -8.32 2.27 -10.35
C ARG A 102 -8.84 0.91 -9.88
N CYS A 103 -9.97 0.89 -9.15
CA CYS A 103 -10.62 -0.36 -8.76
C CYS A 103 -11.13 -1.18 -9.95
N LEU A 104 -11.71 -0.51 -10.97
CA LEU A 104 -12.18 -1.16 -12.19
C LEU A 104 -11.02 -1.74 -13.01
N LEU A 105 -9.91 -1.01 -13.17
CA LEU A 105 -8.72 -1.53 -13.84
C LEU A 105 -8.16 -2.76 -13.12
N ALA A 106 -8.03 -2.70 -11.80
CA ALA A 106 -7.62 -3.85 -11.01
C ALA A 106 -8.61 -5.02 -11.17
N HIS A 107 -9.91 -4.75 -11.31
CA HIS A 107 -10.91 -5.78 -11.58
C HIS A 107 -10.72 -6.43 -12.96
N VAL A 108 -10.48 -5.63 -14.00
CA VAL A 108 -10.16 -6.10 -15.36
C VAL A 108 -8.94 -7.01 -15.33
N GLN A 109 -7.83 -6.56 -14.76
CA GLN A 109 -6.59 -7.35 -14.66
C GLN A 109 -6.80 -8.69 -13.93
N ASN A 110 -7.61 -8.68 -12.87
CA ASN A 110 -7.98 -9.90 -12.15
C ASN A 110 -8.84 -10.85 -12.99
N LEU A 111 -9.80 -10.33 -13.77
CA LEU A 111 -10.61 -11.13 -14.69
C LEU A 111 -9.75 -11.72 -15.80
N GLU A 112 -8.86 -10.94 -16.40
CA GLU A 112 -7.91 -11.42 -17.41
C GLU A 112 -7.03 -12.54 -16.88
N ALA A 113 -6.45 -12.37 -15.69
CA ALA A 113 -5.65 -13.42 -15.05
C ALA A 113 -6.48 -14.69 -14.81
N GLY A 114 -7.74 -14.55 -14.40
CA GLY A 114 -8.68 -15.65 -14.23
C GLY A 114 -9.01 -16.36 -15.55
N VAL A 115 -9.32 -15.61 -16.61
CA VAL A 115 -9.61 -16.12 -17.97
C VAL A 115 -8.40 -16.84 -18.54
N ARG A 116 -7.20 -16.23 -18.50
CA ARG A 116 -5.94 -16.84 -18.94
C ARG A 116 -5.69 -18.17 -18.23
N MET A 117 -5.90 -18.21 -16.91
CA MET A 117 -5.72 -19.43 -16.12
C MET A 117 -6.73 -20.52 -16.48
N LEU A 118 -8.00 -20.17 -16.66
CA LEU A 118 -9.03 -21.13 -17.07
C LEU A 118 -8.74 -21.69 -18.47
N ARG A 119 -8.43 -20.83 -19.44
CA ARG A 119 -8.09 -21.24 -20.81
C ARG A 119 -6.91 -22.22 -20.81
N HIS A 120 -5.83 -21.88 -20.09
CA HIS A 120 -4.67 -22.76 -19.96
C HIS A 120 -5.02 -24.13 -19.36
N ARG A 121 -5.80 -24.18 -18.29
CA ARG A 121 -6.14 -25.47 -17.65
C ARG A 121 -7.16 -26.29 -18.44
N LEU A 122 -8.03 -25.65 -19.22
CA LEU A 122 -9.00 -26.31 -20.10
C LEU A 122 -8.33 -26.90 -21.34
N SER A 123 -7.22 -26.33 -21.81
CA SER A 123 -6.46 -26.82 -22.97
C SER A 123 -5.60 -28.05 -22.66
N LEU A 124 -5.44 -28.42 -21.38
CA LEU A 124 -4.68 -29.59 -20.96
C LEU A 124 -5.59 -30.82 -20.83
N PRO A 125 -5.12 -32.03 -21.19
CA PRO A 125 -5.78 -33.29 -20.89
C PRO A 125 -6.33 -33.39 -19.46
N ILE A 126 -7.49 -34.04 -19.34
CA ILE A 126 -8.12 -34.29 -18.04
C ILE A 126 -7.19 -35.20 -17.22
N GLY A 127 -6.91 -34.78 -15.99
CA GLY A 127 -6.02 -35.49 -15.07
C GLY A 127 -4.53 -35.14 -15.21
N GLU A 128 -4.14 -34.32 -16.19
CA GLU A 128 -2.73 -33.96 -16.39
C GLU A 128 -2.16 -33.25 -15.15
N LYS A 129 -1.02 -33.76 -14.67
CA LYS A 129 -0.35 -33.20 -13.50
C LYS A 129 0.38 -31.91 -13.88
N GLY A 130 0.10 -30.86 -13.13
CA GLY A 130 0.83 -29.59 -13.27
C GLY A 130 2.29 -29.68 -12.81
N SER A 131 3.06 -28.67 -13.18
CA SER A 131 4.43 -28.49 -12.68
C SER A 131 4.45 -27.70 -11.37
N LYS A 132 5.64 -27.52 -10.77
CA LYS A 132 5.83 -26.64 -9.61
C LYS A 132 5.43 -25.17 -9.88
N ARG A 133 5.30 -24.75 -11.15
CA ARG A 133 5.05 -23.35 -11.55
C ARG A 133 3.71 -23.12 -12.24
N ALA A 134 3.11 -24.16 -12.83
CA ALA A 134 1.85 -24.06 -13.58
C ALA A 134 0.88 -25.18 -13.15
N PRO A 135 -0.40 -24.86 -12.93
CA PRO A 135 -1.40 -25.87 -12.63
C PRO A 135 -1.70 -26.73 -13.86
N GLY A 136 -1.93 -28.03 -13.63
CA GLY A 136 -2.30 -28.96 -14.70
C GLY A 136 -3.79 -28.90 -15.05
N GLY A 137 -4.22 -29.88 -15.86
CA GLY A 137 -5.60 -30.04 -16.28
C GLY A 137 -6.60 -30.21 -15.13
N TYR A 138 -7.89 -30.20 -15.46
CA TYR A 138 -8.94 -30.51 -14.49
C TYR A 138 -9.01 -32.01 -14.22
N ARG A 139 -9.48 -32.41 -13.03
CA ARG A 139 -9.38 -33.82 -12.59
C ARG A 139 -10.43 -34.73 -13.22
N SER A 140 -11.57 -34.17 -13.61
CA SER A 140 -12.69 -34.94 -14.15
C SER A 140 -13.41 -34.17 -15.26
N LYS A 141 -14.16 -34.90 -16.10
CA LYS A 141 -15.04 -34.33 -17.13
C LYS A 141 -16.07 -33.36 -16.53
N GLY A 142 -16.65 -33.70 -15.38
CA GLY A 142 -17.60 -32.81 -14.68
C GLY A 142 -16.96 -31.51 -14.20
N GLU A 143 -15.77 -31.57 -13.59
CA GLU A 143 -15.04 -30.34 -13.19
C GLU A 143 -14.68 -29.50 -14.42
N TRP A 144 -14.20 -30.14 -15.49
CA TRP A 144 -13.89 -29.48 -16.75
C TRP A 144 -15.12 -28.77 -17.34
N PHE A 145 -16.28 -29.44 -17.39
CA PHE A 145 -17.53 -28.87 -17.91
C PHE A 145 -18.03 -27.66 -17.10
N HIS A 146 -18.01 -27.75 -15.77
CA HIS A 146 -18.36 -26.58 -14.95
C HIS A 146 -17.38 -25.42 -15.13
N LYS A 147 -16.11 -25.72 -15.44
CA LYS A 147 -15.07 -24.72 -15.65
C LYS A 147 -15.13 -24.09 -17.04
N SER A 148 -15.54 -24.82 -18.07
CA SER A 148 -15.80 -24.25 -19.40
C SER A 148 -16.99 -23.28 -19.37
N ARG A 149 -18.10 -23.64 -18.69
CA ARG A 149 -19.23 -22.70 -18.48
C ARG A 149 -18.82 -21.46 -17.70
N ARG A 150 -17.98 -21.64 -16.68
CA ARG A 150 -17.42 -20.52 -15.90
C ARG A 150 -16.50 -19.63 -16.74
N LEU A 151 -15.73 -20.20 -17.67
CA LEU A 151 -14.88 -19.43 -18.59
C LEU A 151 -15.74 -18.48 -19.42
N ALA A 152 -16.79 -18.97 -20.09
CA ALA A 152 -17.70 -18.14 -20.86
C ALA A 152 -18.31 -16.99 -20.02
N THR A 153 -18.69 -17.27 -18.77
CA THR A 153 -19.19 -16.24 -17.85
C THR A 153 -18.11 -15.20 -17.50
N LEU A 154 -16.85 -15.61 -17.32
CA LEU A 154 -15.76 -14.67 -17.01
C LEU A 154 -15.33 -13.86 -18.23
N GLU A 155 -15.37 -14.44 -19.43
CA GLU A 155 -15.10 -13.75 -20.69
C GLU A 155 -16.12 -12.64 -20.91
N HIS A 156 -17.42 -12.96 -20.84
CA HIS A 156 -18.47 -11.93 -20.96
C HIS A 156 -18.31 -10.81 -19.91
N ARG A 157 -18.00 -11.15 -18.65
CA ARG A 157 -17.74 -10.14 -17.61
C ARG A 157 -16.50 -9.31 -17.88
N LEU A 158 -15.46 -9.90 -18.46
CA LEU A 158 -14.24 -9.21 -18.83
C LEU A 158 -14.51 -8.22 -19.96
N ASP A 159 -15.30 -8.61 -20.95
CA ASP A 159 -15.67 -7.74 -22.07
C ASP A 159 -16.46 -6.52 -21.56
N VAL A 160 -17.52 -6.76 -20.76
CA VAL A 160 -18.28 -5.66 -20.12
C VAL A 160 -17.38 -4.75 -19.27
N ALA A 161 -16.46 -5.32 -18.47
CA ALA A 161 -15.57 -4.52 -17.64
C ALA A 161 -14.53 -3.73 -18.46
N ARG A 162 -14.09 -4.26 -19.60
CA ARG A 162 -13.21 -3.56 -20.54
C ARG A 162 -13.95 -2.43 -21.24
N ASP A 163 -15.20 -2.62 -21.61
CA ASP A 163 -16.01 -1.57 -22.23
C ASP A 163 -16.34 -0.46 -21.24
N ASP A 164 -16.70 -0.80 -20.01
CA ASP A 164 -16.83 0.16 -18.90
C ASP A 164 -15.51 0.95 -18.71
N TRP A 165 -14.36 0.26 -18.77
CA TRP A 165 -13.04 0.89 -18.63
C TRP A 165 -12.70 1.81 -19.81
N LYS A 166 -12.94 1.40 -21.05
CA LYS A 166 -12.67 2.22 -22.25
C LYS A 166 -13.58 3.44 -22.34
N SER A 167 -14.84 3.30 -21.95
CA SER A 167 -15.83 4.40 -21.97
C SER A 167 -15.72 5.36 -20.79
N GLY A 168 -14.87 5.07 -19.79
CA GLY A 168 -14.78 5.88 -18.57
C GLY A 168 -15.96 5.71 -17.62
N HIS A 169 -16.82 4.70 -17.86
CA HIS A 169 -17.98 4.42 -17.05
C HIS A 169 -17.58 3.75 -15.73
N VAL A 170 -17.96 4.36 -14.61
CA VAL A 170 -17.72 3.82 -13.27
C VAL A 170 -19.01 3.75 -12.45
N ARG A 171 -19.12 2.68 -11.66
CA ARG A 171 -20.26 2.46 -10.75
C ARG A 171 -19.84 2.76 -9.33
N VAL A 172 -20.25 3.93 -8.82
CA VAL A 172 -19.92 4.41 -7.47
C VAL A 172 -21.17 4.49 -6.62
N VAL A 173 -21.07 4.02 -5.36
CA VAL A 173 -22.16 4.07 -4.39
C VAL A 173 -21.68 4.85 -3.17
N ARG A 174 -22.12 6.11 -3.05
CA ARG A 174 -22.02 6.86 -1.78
C ARG A 174 -22.75 6.10 -0.68
N GLY A 175 -22.23 6.12 0.55
CA GLY A 175 -22.75 5.26 1.63
C GLY A 175 -22.27 3.80 1.57
N GLY A 176 -21.55 3.41 0.51
CA GLY A 176 -20.89 2.11 0.42
C GLY A 176 -21.76 1.00 -0.17
N ARG A 177 -21.16 0.22 -1.07
CA ARG A 177 -21.80 -0.91 -1.77
C ARG A 177 -22.35 -1.97 -0.81
N ARG A 178 -21.71 -2.18 0.35
CA ARG A 178 -22.15 -3.16 1.35
C ARG A 178 -23.50 -2.77 1.95
N LEU A 179 -23.68 -1.51 2.37
CA LEU A 179 -24.96 -1.06 2.91
C LEU A 179 -26.06 -1.16 1.86
N LEU A 180 -25.79 -0.79 0.60
CA LEU A 180 -26.77 -0.96 -0.49
C LEU A 180 -27.22 -2.42 -0.61
N LYS A 181 -26.29 -3.38 -0.63
CA LYS A 181 -26.61 -4.81 -0.73
C LYS A 181 -27.38 -5.33 0.48
N ASN A 182 -27.03 -4.86 1.67
CA ASN A 182 -27.71 -5.24 2.92
C ASN A 182 -29.19 -4.82 2.90
N ARG A 183 -29.55 -3.75 2.17
CA ARG A 183 -30.96 -3.32 2.05
C ARG A 183 -31.88 -4.42 1.52
N HIS A 184 -31.38 -5.24 0.62
CA HIS A 184 -32.11 -6.36 0.03
C HIS A 184 -32.04 -7.64 0.88
N ASN A 185 -31.24 -7.65 1.94
CA ASN A 185 -30.96 -8.82 2.78
C ASN A 185 -30.87 -8.43 4.26
N LEU A 186 -31.86 -7.66 4.75
CA LEU A 186 -31.82 -7.05 6.07
C LEU A 186 -31.75 -8.10 7.21
N GLN A 187 -32.49 -9.20 7.09
CA GLN A 187 -32.46 -10.29 8.06
C GLN A 187 -31.07 -10.93 8.17
N ALA A 188 -30.43 -11.22 7.03
CA ALA A 188 -29.08 -11.77 7.00
C ALA A 188 -28.04 -10.76 7.52
N ALA A 189 -28.30 -9.46 7.36
CA ALA A 189 -27.47 -8.40 7.91
C ALA A 189 -27.76 -8.09 9.39
N GLN A 190 -28.80 -8.71 9.98
CA GLN A 190 -29.28 -8.45 11.33
C GLN A 190 -29.57 -6.96 11.56
N LEU A 191 -30.29 -6.33 10.62
CA LEU A 191 -30.67 -4.92 10.68
C LEU A 191 -32.17 -4.77 10.45
N THR A 192 -32.80 -3.87 11.19
CA THR A 192 -34.09 -3.32 10.81
C THR A 192 -33.93 -2.32 9.66
N GLU A 193 -35.02 -2.01 8.94
CA GLU A 193 -34.99 -0.96 7.92
C GLU A 193 -34.59 0.40 8.50
N ARG A 194 -35.09 0.74 9.69
CA ARG A 194 -34.80 2.02 10.35
C ARG A 194 -33.32 2.14 10.70
N GLU A 195 -32.72 1.11 11.28
CA GLU A 195 -31.28 1.10 11.60
C GLU A 195 -30.42 1.14 10.34
N TRP A 196 -30.83 0.41 9.30
CA TRP A 196 -30.16 0.47 8.00
C TRP A 196 -30.20 1.90 7.43
N ARG A 197 -31.38 2.55 7.46
CA ARG A 197 -31.59 3.89 6.92
C ARG A 197 -30.72 4.92 7.65
N GLN A 198 -30.69 4.86 8.97
CA GLN A 198 -29.80 5.71 9.78
C GLN A 198 -28.32 5.54 9.42
N ARG A 199 -27.85 4.28 9.24
CA ARG A 199 -26.47 4.02 8.79
C ARG A 199 -26.23 4.52 7.37
N TRP A 200 -27.19 4.33 6.48
CA TRP A 200 -27.13 4.70 5.07
C TRP A 200 -27.05 6.22 4.86
N GLU A 201 -27.79 6.98 5.65
CA GLU A 201 -27.77 8.45 5.68
C GLU A 201 -26.48 8.97 6.33
N ALA A 202 -26.09 8.41 7.48
CA ALA A 202 -24.88 8.85 8.17
C ALA A 202 -23.60 8.65 7.34
N GLU A 203 -23.47 7.54 6.60
CA GLU A 203 -22.35 7.31 5.67
C GLU A 203 -22.39 8.21 4.42
N ARG A 204 -23.54 8.87 4.17
CA ARG A 204 -23.72 9.86 3.10
C ARG A 204 -23.47 11.29 3.55
N TRP A 205 -23.49 11.56 4.84
CA TRP A 205 -23.18 12.91 5.33
C TRP A 205 -21.80 13.37 4.85
N PHE A 206 -21.69 14.67 4.64
CA PHE A 206 -20.45 15.32 4.24
C PHE A 206 -20.15 16.48 5.18
N LEU A 207 -19.25 16.24 6.13
CA LEU A 207 -18.73 17.25 7.05
C LEU A 207 -17.21 17.21 6.99
N ALA A 208 -16.66 17.67 5.87
CA ALA A 208 -15.23 17.71 5.64
C ALA A 208 -14.84 19.06 5.03
N ALA A 209 -13.68 19.58 5.46
CA ALA A 209 -13.10 20.81 4.94
C ALA A 209 -11.61 20.62 4.74
N ASP A 210 -11.11 20.98 3.56
CA ASP A 210 -9.68 21.05 3.29
C ASP A 210 -9.03 22.18 4.11
N GLY A 211 -7.75 22.00 4.44
CA GLY A 211 -6.95 23.01 5.14
C GLY A 211 -6.39 24.08 4.20
N GLU A 212 -6.21 25.28 4.72
CA GLU A 212 -5.68 26.45 4.00
C GLU A 212 -4.57 27.09 4.85
N SER A 213 -3.32 27.06 4.36
CA SER A 213 -2.20 27.72 5.04
C SER A 213 -2.39 29.24 5.03
N GLY A 214 -2.03 29.88 6.14
CA GLY A 214 -2.20 31.33 6.35
C GLY A 214 -3.62 31.74 6.76
N LYS A 215 -4.59 30.82 6.79
CA LYS A 215 -5.91 31.08 7.38
C LYS A 215 -5.89 30.78 8.87
N ARG A 216 -6.71 31.52 9.61
CA ARG A 216 -6.79 31.38 11.08
C ARG A 216 -7.05 29.91 11.44
N PHE A 217 -6.15 29.34 12.24
CA PHE A 217 -6.16 27.94 12.68
C PHE A 217 -6.10 26.92 11.53
N GLY A 218 -5.58 27.31 10.36
CA GLY A 218 -5.31 26.43 9.22
C GLY A 218 -6.54 25.99 8.42
N ASN A 219 -7.74 26.49 8.74
CA ASN A 219 -8.98 26.11 8.07
C ASN A 219 -10.08 27.16 8.28
N GLU A 220 -10.70 27.68 7.22
CA GLU A 220 -11.74 28.70 7.36
C GLU A 220 -13.13 28.12 7.67
N THR A 221 -13.36 26.87 7.26
CA THR A 221 -14.69 26.25 7.26
C THR A 221 -14.96 25.56 8.59
N ILE A 222 -14.12 24.59 8.95
CA ILE A 222 -14.15 23.90 10.24
C ILE A 222 -12.91 24.35 11.00
N ARG A 223 -13.10 25.22 12.00
CA ARG A 223 -12.01 25.72 12.84
C ARG A 223 -11.96 24.92 14.12
N VAL A 224 -10.74 24.63 14.56
CA VAL A 224 -10.47 24.08 15.87
C VAL A 224 -9.41 24.95 16.51
N THR A 225 -9.71 25.53 17.67
CA THR A 225 -8.71 26.32 18.41
C THR A 225 -7.70 25.38 19.08
N PRO A 226 -6.51 25.86 19.50
CA PRO A 226 -5.55 25.05 20.26
C PRO A 226 -6.15 24.44 21.54
N ASP A 227 -7.11 25.13 22.17
CA ASP A 227 -7.88 24.66 23.33
C ASP A 227 -8.98 23.64 22.98
N GLY A 228 -9.14 23.31 21.70
CA GLY A 228 -10.07 22.30 21.22
C GLY A 228 -11.50 22.79 20.97
N GLU A 229 -11.77 24.10 20.99
CA GLU A 229 -13.09 24.62 20.60
C GLU A 229 -13.32 24.41 19.11
N VAL A 230 -14.42 23.75 18.76
CA VAL A 230 -14.76 23.46 17.36
C VAL A 230 -15.87 24.40 16.89
N SER A 231 -15.62 25.10 15.78
CA SER A 231 -16.64 25.93 15.13
C SER A 231 -16.76 25.65 13.64
N ILE A 232 -17.98 25.70 13.13
CA ILE A 232 -18.31 25.36 11.75
C ILE A 232 -18.96 26.59 11.10
N LYS A 233 -18.49 26.99 9.92
CA LYS A 233 -19.17 28.00 9.11
C LYS A 233 -20.48 27.41 8.56
N MET A 234 -21.61 28.05 8.84
CA MET A 234 -22.90 27.56 8.36
C MET A 234 -23.05 27.82 6.84
N PRO A 235 -23.56 26.83 6.07
CA PRO A 235 -24.02 27.05 4.70
C PRO A 235 -25.16 28.08 4.67
N ALA A 236 -25.30 28.83 3.57
CA ALA A 236 -26.32 29.89 3.48
C ALA A 236 -27.75 29.42 3.85
N PRO A 237 -28.26 28.25 3.38
CA PRO A 237 -29.58 27.76 3.77
C PRO A 237 -29.75 27.44 5.27
N LEU A 238 -28.63 27.25 5.97
CA LEU A 238 -28.58 26.89 7.39
C LEU A 238 -28.00 28.03 8.24
N ALA A 239 -27.89 29.24 7.70
CA ALA A 239 -27.31 30.39 8.41
C ALA A 239 -28.07 30.73 9.70
N HIS A 240 -29.38 30.51 9.73
CA HIS A 240 -30.24 30.70 10.90
C HIS A 240 -29.88 29.81 12.10
N LEU A 241 -29.10 28.73 11.88
CA LEU A 241 -28.64 27.86 12.97
C LEU A 241 -27.41 28.42 13.70
N ALA A 242 -26.70 29.41 13.13
CA ALA A 242 -25.48 29.97 13.71
C ALA A 242 -25.73 30.51 15.12
N ASN A 243 -24.79 30.26 16.03
CA ASN A 243 -24.84 30.71 17.43
C ASN A 243 -23.67 31.65 17.79
N SER A 244 -22.87 32.05 16.80
CA SER A 244 -21.68 32.89 16.97
C SER A 244 -21.47 33.81 15.78
N LYS A 245 -20.62 34.83 15.98
CA LYS A 245 -20.29 35.87 14.99
C LYS A 245 -19.83 35.26 13.66
N HIS A 246 -20.03 36.02 12.59
CA HIS A 246 -19.68 35.61 11.22
C HIS A 246 -20.41 34.33 10.76
N GLY A 247 -21.63 34.07 11.24
CA GLY A 247 -22.47 32.95 10.80
C GLY A 247 -21.84 31.59 11.11
N ARG A 248 -21.22 31.45 12.29
CA ARG A 248 -20.59 30.21 12.74
C ARG A 248 -21.46 29.52 13.79
N TYR A 249 -21.36 28.20 13.84
CA TYR A 249 -21.88 27.38 14.92
C TYR A 249 -20.71 26.82 15.73
N VAL A 250 -20.61 27.19 17.00
CA VAL A 250 -19.64 26.67 17.98
C VAL A 250 -20.29 25.50 18.71
N LEU A 251 -19.62 24.35 18.72
CA LEU A 251 -20.07 23.17 19.46
C LEU A 251 -19.81 23.35 20.96
N ALA A 252 -20.68 22.83 21.82
CA ALA A 252 -20.40 22.78 23.26
C ALA A 252 -19.25 21.81 23.59
N SER A 253 -19.04 20.80 22.74
CA SER A 253 -17.93 19.86 22.85
C SER A 253 -16.60 20.50 22.50
N LYS A 254 -15.61 20.28 23.37
CA LYS A 254 -14.18 20.45 23.03
C LYS A 254 -13.57 19.13 22.57
N VAL A 255 -12.51 19.20 21.77
CA VAL A 255 -11.71 18.05 21.32
C VAL A 255 -10.30 18.10 21.92
N ALA A 256 -9.70 16.95 22.23
CA ALA A 256 -8.32 16.89 22.72
C ALA A 256 -7.55 15.72 22.10
N PHE A 257 -6.66 16.02 21.15
CA PHE A 257 -5.86 14.97 20.52
C PHE A 257 -4.71 14.53 21.44
N ALA A 258 -4.84 13.36 22.09
CA ALA A 258 -3.79 12.82 22.96
C ALA A 258 -2.54 12.40 22.17
N HIS A 259 -2.72 11.74 21.03
CA HIS A 259 -1.63 11.34 20.16
C HIS A 259 -1.27 12.48 19.20
N ARG A 260 -0.02 12.95 19.23
CA ARG A 260 0.48 14.10 18.43
C ARG A 260 -0.31 15.39 18.62
N GLY A 261 -0.83 15.60 19.83
CA GLY A 261 -1.53 16.84 20.19
C GLY A 261 -0.65 18.07 20.04
N ASP A 262 0.63 17.97 20.42
CA ASP A 262 1.59 19.07 20.30
C ASP A 262 1.85 19.42 18.84
N GLU A 263 2.20 18.45 17.99
CA GLU A 263 2.40 18.67 16.54
C GLU A 263 1.16 19.30 15.88
N TRP A 264 -0.04 18.91 16.30
CA TRP A 264 -1.28 19.51 15.81
C TRP A 264 -1.49 20.95 16.31
N ARG A 265 -1.21 21.23 17.59
CA ARG A 265 -1.29 22.58 18.18
C ARG A 265 -0.32 23.53 17.50
N ASP A 266 0.95 23.15 17.39
CA ASP A 266 2.00 23.95 16.73
C ASP A 266 1.57 24.39 15.33
N ARG A 267 0.98 23.46 14.56
CA ARG A 267 0.46 23.76 13.21
C ARG A 267 -0.74 24.69 13.24
N THR A 268 -1.65 24.48 14.18
CA THR A 268 -2.87 25.28 14.31
C THR A 268 -2.53 26.71 14.71
N GLU A 269 -1.60 26.89 15.66
CA GLU A 269 -1.08 28.19 16.09
C GLU A 269 -0.30 28.91 14.98
N ALA A 270 0.52 28.17 14.24
CA ALA A 270 1.23 28.69 13.06
C ALA A 270 0.32 28.89 11.82
N ASN A 271 -0.99 28.70 11.93
CA ASN A 271 -1.94 28.82 10.81
C ASN A 271 -1.58 27.96 9.59
N HIS A 272 -0.94 26.81 9.81
CA HIS A 272 -0.62 25.86 8.76
C HIS A 272 -1.86 25.06 8.35
N ALA A 273 -1.98 24.70 7.07
CA ALA A 273 -3.12 23.93 6.58
C ALA A 273 -3.37 22.64 7.40
N VAL A 274 -4.59 22.53 7.94
CA VAL A 274 -5.13 21.32 8.57
C VAL A 274 -6.53 21.07 8.04
N ALA A 275 -6.74 19.89 7.44
CA ALA A 275 -8.05 19.44 6.98
C ALA A 275 -8.79 18.75 8.13
N TYR A 276 -10.07 19.03 8.26
CA TYR A 276 -10.92 18.45 9.31
C TYR A 276 -12.08 17.66 8.72
N ARG A 277 -12.43 16.56 9.37
CA ARG A 277 -13.62 15.76 9.07
C ARG A 277 -14.38 15.40 10.35
N ILE A 278 -15.65 15.78 10.42
CA ILE A 278 -16.58 15.33 11.46
C ILE A 278 -17.38 14.15 10.90
N HIS A 279 -17.56 13.08 11.68
CA HIS A 279 -18.38 11.96 11.26
C HIS A 279 -19.03 11.25 12.45
N CYS A 280 -20.22 10.69 12.21
CA CYS A 280 -20.94 9.88 13.19
C CYS A 280 -20.69 8.40 12.93
N GLN A 281 -20.28 7.67 13.96
CA GLN A 281 -20.28 6.21 13.97
C GLN A 281 -21.57 5.73 14.64
N VAL A 282 -22.60 5.50 13.83
CA VAL A 282 -23.96 5.16 14.28
C VAL A 282 -23.98 3.96 15.20
N GLU A 283 -23.23 2.89 14.89
CA GLU A 283 -23.16 1.67 15.70
C GLU A 283 -22.69 1.92 17.14
N ARG A 284 -21.90 2.97 17.37
CA ARG A 284 -21.40 3.34 18.69
C ARG A 284 -22.15 4.51 19.30
N GLY A 285 -23.06 5.16 18.55
CA GLY A 285 -23.69 6.42 18.94
C GLY A 285 -22.68 7.53 19.24
N ARG A 286 -21.59 7.61 18.47
CA ARG A 286 -20.46 8.52 18.76
C ARG A 286 -20.07 9.37 17.57
N TRP A 287 -19.82 10.64 17.84
CA TRP A 287 -19.23 11.58 16.89
C TRP A 287 -17.72 11.68 17.06
N TYR A 288 -17.01 11.80 15.95
CA TYR A 288 -15.56 11.94 15.94
C TYR A 288 -15.15 13.10 15.05
N LEU A 289 -14.09 13.79 15.46
CA LEU A 289 -13.37 14.76 14.66
C LEU A 289 -12.03 14.16 14.25
N THR A 290 -11.73 14.23 12.97
CA THR A 290 -10.44 13.80 12.40
C THR A 290 -9.71 15.02 11.86
N ALA A 291 -8.51 15.29 12.36
CA ALA A 291 -7.59 16.28 11.83
C ALA A 291 -6.58 15.60 10.92
N SER A 292 -6.21 16.22 9.80
CA SER A 292 -5.25 15.65 8.85
C SER A 292 -4.40 16.72 8.17
N TRP A 293 -3.12 16.42 7.98
CA TRP A 293 -2.16 17.29 7.30
C TRP A 293 -1.09 16.46 6.62
N THR A 294 -0.21 17.12 5.88
CA THR A 294 0.95 16.49 5.23
C THR A 294 2.22 17.05 5.86
N ARG A 295 3.14 16.16 6.25
CA ARG A 295 4.52 16.51 6.57
C ARG A 295 5.29 16.74 5.28
N SER A 296 6.18 17.73 5.29
CA SER A 296 7.25 17.76 4.31
C SER A 296 7.99 16.43 4.39
N VAL A 297 8.16 15.74 3.26
CA VAL A 297 8.94 14.50 3.20
C VAL A 297 10.39 14.91 3.40
N VAL A 298 10.81 15.08 4.64
CA VAL A 298 12.19 15.39 4.99
C VAL A 298 12.99 14.12 4.74
N GLN A 299 13.70 14.14 3.61
CA GLN A 299 14.74 13.23 3.12
C GLN A 299 14.60 11.76 3.53
N THR A 300 14.25 10.93 2.54
CA THR A 300 14.51 9.49 2.60
C THR A 300 15.98 9.27 2.94
N MET A 301 16.23 8.45 3.97
CA MET A 301 17.59 8.02 4.30
C MET A 301 18.25 7.47 3.03
N PRO A 302 19.38 8.03 2.57
CA PRO A 302 20.05 7.54 1.38
C PRO A 302 20.36 6.05 1.50
N MET A 303 20.23 5.31 0.40
CA MET A 303 20.39 3.86 0.40
C MET A 303 21.73 3.40 0.99
N ALA A 304 22.81 4.15 0.72
CA ALA A 304 24.13 3.89 1.28
C ALA A 304 24.14 4.00 2.82
N THR A 305 23.49 5.02 3.37
CA THR A 305 23.35 5.23 4.82
C THR A 305 22.51 4.13 5.45
N ALA A 306 21.39 3.78 4.82
CA ALA A 306 20.49 2.72 5.28
C ALA A 306 21.20 1.35 5.39
N CYS A 307 22.14 1.08 4.48
CA CYS A 307 22.88 -0.19 4.41
C CYS A 307 24.20 -0.21 5.19
N ALA A 308 24.67 0.94 5.69
CA ALA A 308 26.03 1.08 6.25
C ALA A 308 26.30 0.16 7.45
N LYS A 309 25.29 -0.07 8.29
CA LYS A 309 25.36 -0.92 9.48
C LYS A 309 24.84 -2.35 9.25
N GLY A 310 24.70 -2.76 7.98
CA GLY A 310 23.94 -3.96 7.61
C GLY A 310 22.43 -3.70 7.65
N MET A 311 21.64 -4.76 7.63
CA MET A 311 20.18 -4.66 7.62
C MET A 311 19.49 -5.92 8.14
N VAL A 312 18.18 -5.86 8.32
CA VAL A 312 17.35 -7.04 8.58
C VAL A 312 16.65 -7.46 7.28
N GLY A 313 16.83 -8.69 6.81
CA GLY A 313 15.98 -9.25 5.76
C GLY A 313 14.70 -9.83 6.37
N LEU A 314 13.55 -9.63 5.70
CA LEU A 314 12.23 -10.04 6.19
C LEU A 314 11.46 -10.85 5.14
N ASP A 315 11.15 -12.10 5.46
CA ASP A 315 10.21 -12.95 4.71
C ASP A 315 8.83 -12.92 5.38
N THR A 316 7.77 -12.72 4.59
CA THR A 316 6.39 -12.62 5.10
C THR A 316 5.65 -13.94 4.89
N ASN A 317 5.19 -14.56 5.97
CA ASN A 317 4.50 -15.84 5.92
C ASN A 317 3.07 -15.78 6.47
N ALA A 318 2.38 -16.90 6.35
CA ALA A 318 0.99 -17.05 6.72
C ALA A 318 0.66 -16.68 8.18
N ASP A 319 1.59 -16.96 9.08
CA ASP A 319 1.45 -17.05 10.52
C ASP A 319 2.59 -16.34 11.28
N HIS A 320 3.61 -15.86 10.56
CA HIS A 320 4.73 -15.13 11.15
C HIS A 320 5.51 -14.29 10.13
N PHE A 321 6.27 -13.33 10.63
CA PHE A 321 7.42 -12.77 9.91
C PHE A 321 8.68 -13.54 10.28
N ALA A 322 9.46 -13.98 9.28
CA ALA A 322 10.79 -14.55 9.49
C ALA A 322 11.83 -13.48 9.18
N ALA A 323 12.71 -13.17 10.14
CA ALA A 323 13.66 -12.09 10.04
C ALA A 323 15.09 -12.57 10.30
N TYR A 324 16.05 -12.04 9.55
CA TYR A 324 17.47 -12.34 9.74
C TYR A 324 18.31 -11.07 9.64
N ARG A 325 19.15 -10.83 10.65
CA ARG A 325 20.15 -9.75 10.62
C ARG A 325 21.31 -10.11 9.69
N LEU A 326 21.63 -9.22 8.76
CA LEU A 326 22.79 -9.29 7.90
C LEU A 326 23.77 -8.16 8.22
N ASP A 327 25.07 -8.42 8.13
CA ASP A 327 26.09 -7.38 8.13
C ASP A 327 26.09 -6.58 6.80
N ARG A 328 26.98 -5.57 6.68
CA ARG A 328 27.14 -4.77 5.46
C ARG A 328 27.55 -5.58 4.21
N HIS A 329 28.09 -6.79 4.39
CA HIS A 329 28.53 -7.70 3.34
C HIS A 329 27.45 -8.74 2.98
N GLY A 330 26.28 -8.66 3.63
CA GLY A 330 25.17 -9.58 3.44
C GLY A 330 25.38 -10.95 4.11
N ASN A 331 26.29 -11.05 5.08
CA ASN A 331 26.48 -12.26 5.86
C ASN A 331 25.49 -12.31 7.04
N PRO A 332 24.81 -13.44 7.28
CA PRO A 332 23.93 -13.60 8.43
C PRO A 332 24.67 -13.50 9.76
N VAL A 333 24.17 -12.68 10.70
CA VAL A 333 24.74 -12.47 12.03
C VAL A 333 23.75 -12.88 13.11
N GLY A 334 24.20 -13.72 14.05
CA GLY A 334 23.35 -14.28 15.10
C GLY A 334 22.33 -15.29 14.56
N ASP A 335 21.22 -15.46 15.27
CA ASP A 335 20.15 -16.42 14.95
C ASP A 335 18.94 -15.75 14.27
N PRO A 336 18.18 -16.50 13.44
CA PRO A 336 16.95 -15.99 12.86
C PRO A 336 15.91 -15.71 13.95
N ARG A 337 15.08 -14.69 13.75
CA ARG A 337 13.98 -14.36 14.67
C ARG A 337 12.64 -14.42 13.97
N ARG A 338 11.65 -15.00 14.65
CA ARG A 338 10.28 -15.11 14.14
C ARG A 338 9.31 -14.29 14.98
N PHE A 339 8.42 -13.59 14.30
CA PHE A 339 7.38 -12.76 14.90
C PHE A 339 6.02 -13.31 14.49
N HIS A 340 5.47 -14.19 15.32
CA HIS A 340 4.20 -14.86 15.08
C HIS A 340 3.01 -13.91 15.22
N TYR A 341 1.96 -14.18 14.44
CA TYR A 341 0.67 -13.50 14.49
C TYR A 341 -0.44 -14.47 14.09
N ASP A 342 -1.64 -14.24 14.62
CA ASP A 342 -2.83 -14.96 14.20
C ASP A 342 -3.67 -14.10 13.23
N LEU A 343 -3.83 -14.58 11.99
CA LEU A 343 -4.67 -13.94 10.99
C LEU A 343 -6.13 -14.44 11.03
N SER A 344 -6.59 -15.00 12.15
CA SER A 344 -7.99 -15.33 12.38
C SER A 344 -8.83 -14.10 12.80
N GLY A 345 -10.15 -14.25 12.70
CA GLY A 345 -11.11 -13.24 13.17
C GLY A 345 -11.34 -12.06 12.21
N THR A 346 -11.76 -10.93 12.79
CA THR A 346 -12.19 -9.74 12.04
C THR A 346 -11.01 -9.05 11.34
N ALA A 347 -11.29 -8.15 10.40
CA ALA A 347 -10.24 -7.37 9.74
C ALA A 347 -9.45 -6.50 10.74
N ASP A 348 -10.13 -5.98 11.76
CA ASP A 348 -9.53 -5.14 12.80
C ASP A 348 -8.64 -5.96 13.75
N HIS A 349 -9.08 -7.16 14.11
CA HIS A 349 -8.27 -8.09 14.91
C HIS A 349 -6.98 -8.46 14.17
N ARG A 350 -7.08 -8.83 12.89
CA ARG A 350 -5.92 -9.14 12.03
C ARG A 350 -4.96 -7.96 11.91
N ASP A 351 -5.47 -6.74 11.75
CA ASP A 351 -4.64 -5.53 11.69
C ASP A 351 -3.93 -5.27 13.04
N ALA A 352 -4.61 -5.49 14.17
CA ALA A 352 -3.99 -5.38 15.49
C ALA A 352 -2.87 -6.42 15.70
N GLN A 353 -3.08 -7.67 15.31
CA GLN A 353 -2.08 -8.74 15.38
C GLN A 353 -0.84 -8.41 14.54
N ILE A 354 -1.04 -7.95 13.30
CA ILE A 354 0.04 -7.49 12.43
C ILE A 354 0.80 -6.33 13.07
N ARG A 355 0.11 -5.32 13.62
CA ARG A 355 0.77 -4.19 14.29
C ARG A 355 1.62 -4.65 15.48
N HIS A 356 1.11 -5.57 16.31
CA HIS A 356 1.87 -6.08 17.44
C HIS A 356 3.16 -6.81 17.00
N ALA A 357 3.07 -7.67 15.98
CA ALA A 357 4.23 -8.35 15.42
C ALA A 357 5.25 -7.37 14.80
N LEU A 358 4.78 -6.35 14.08
CA LEU A 358 5.63 -5.29 13.52
C LEU A 358 6.32 -4.46 14.61
N THR A 359 5.63 -4.10 15.70
CA THR A 359 6.26 -3.39 16.82
C THR A 359 7.43 -4.19 17.39
N ARG A 360 7.24 -5.50 17.61
CA ARG A 360 8.32 -6.40 18.08
C ARG A 360 9.47 -6.49 17.08
N LEU A 361 9.18 -6.57 15.78
CA LEU A 361 10.18 -6.57 14.71
C LEU A 361 11.01 -5.28 14.71
N LEU A 362 10.35 -4.12 14.80
CA LEU A 362 11.03 -2.81 14.78
C LEU A 362 11.88 -2.60 16.02
N HIS A 363 11.41 -3.00 17.20
CA HIS A 363 12.19 -2.96 18.44
C HIS A 363 13.43 -3.85 18.34
N TRP A 364 13.28 -5.09 17.87
CA TRP A 364 14.41 -5.98 17.64
C TRP A 364 15.40 -5.40 16.61
N THR A 365 14.90 -4.83 15.51
CA THR A 365 15.74 -4.19 14.48
C THR A 365 16.61 -3.10 15.09
N LYS A 366 16.04 -2.21 15.93
CA LYS A 366 16.82 -1.21 16.67
C LYS A 366 17.87 -1.82 17.60
N GLN A 367 17.50 -2.85 18.36
CA GLN A 367 18.42 -3.55 19.28
C GLN A 367 19.61 -4.17 18.54
N THR A 368 19.42 -4.64 17.29
CA THR A 368 20.51 -5.16 16.47
C THR A 368 21.44 -4.08 15.89
N GLY A 369 21.11 -2.80 16.05
CA GLY A 369 21.83 -1.66 15.48
C GLY A 369 21.59 -1.43 13.98
N ALA A 370 20.73 -2.24 13.35
CA ALA A 370 20.35 -2.07 11.95
C ALA A 370 19.43 -0.86 11.79
N GLN A 371 19.59 -0.14 10.67
CA GLN A 371 18.78 1.04 10.33
C GLN A 371 17.83 0.78 9.16
N ALA A 372 17.85 -0.43 8.59
CA ALA A 372 17.04 -0.79 7.44
C ALA A 372 16.47 -2.21 7.54
N ILE A 373 15.30 -2.41 6.93
CA ILE A 373 14.67 -3.71 6.72
C ILE A 373 14.45 -3.92 5.22
N GLY A 374 15.01 -5.01 4.69
CA GLY A 374 14.75 -5.49 3.34
C GLY A 374 13.48 -6.33 3.29
N ILE A 375 12.53 -5.95 2.42
CA ILE A 375 11.27 -6.68 2.20
C ILE A 375 11.07 -6.95 0.71
N GLU A 376 10.32 -7.99 0.38
CA GLU A 376 9.88 -8.18 -1.00
C GLU A 376 8.82 -7.13 -1.41
N ASN A 377 8.90 -6.68 -2.66
CA ASN A 377 7.89 -5.86 -3.31
C ASN A 377 6.72 -6.75 -3.73
N LEU A 378 5.96 -7.18 -2.73
CA LEU A 378 4.91 -8.16 -2.87
C LEU A 378 3.62 -7.51 -3.39
N ASP A 379 3.47 -7.40 -4.71
CA ASP A 379 2.18 -7.16 -5.32
C ASP A 379 1.44 -8.50 -5.59
N PHE A 380 0.81 -9.01 -4.54
CA PHE A 380 0.04 -10.26 -4.61
C PHE A 380 -1.33 -10.13 -5.30
N ALA A 381 -1.64 -9.00 -5.95
CA ALA A 381 -2.89 -8.88 -6.71
C ALA A 381 -3.05 -10.05 -7.71
N ALA A 382 -1.95 -10.48 -8.34
CA ALA A 382 -1.93 -11.58 -9.29
C ALA A 382 -2.07 -13.00 -8.67
N GLU A 383 -1.80 -13.17 -7.37
CA GLU A 383 -1.77 -14.50 -6.73
C GLU A 383 -3.12 -14.92 -6.11
N LYS A 384 -4.09 -14.02 -6.05
CA LYS A 384 -5.41 -14.26 -5.42
C LYS A 384 -6.39 -15.02 -6.31
N THR A 385 -5.99 -15.44 -7.52
CA THR A 385 -6.92 -16.08 -8.44
C THR A 385 -7.36 -17.46 -7.90
N ARG A 386 -8.68 -17.61 -7.74
CA ARG A 386 -9.36 -18.87 -7.35
C ARG A 386 -8.89 -20.07 -8.18
N GLU A 387 -8.46 -19.80 -9.41
CA GLU A 387 -8.14 -20.79 -10.45
C GLU A 387 -6.71 -21.34 -10.34
N LYS A 388 -5.77 -20.62 -9.71
CA LYS A 388 -4.37 -21.07 -9.46
C LYS A 388 -4.27 -22.08 -8.32
N HIS A 389 -5.10 -21.94 -7.26
CA HIS A 389 -4.94 -22.71 -6.01
C HIS A 389 -6.00 -23.81 -5.75
N GLY A 390 -6.91 -24.06 -6.70
CA GLY A 390 -7.83 -25.21 -6.67
C GLY A 390 -8.61 -25.36 -5.36
N ARG A 391 -8.75 -26.59 -4.85
CA ARG A 391 -9.53 -26.95 -3.64
C ARG A 391 -8.92 -26.52 -2.29
N LYS A 392 -7.72 -25.92 -2.23
CA LYS A 392 -7.07 -25.52 -0.97
C LYS A 392 -7.78 -24.32 -0.33
N LYS A 393 -9.00 -24.53 0.19
CA LYS A 393 -9.87 -23.50 0.79
C LYS A 393 -9.20 -22.79 1.96
N ARG A 394 -8.52 -23.53 2.85
CA ARG A 394 -7.76 -22.97 3.98
C ARG A 394 -6.60 -22.07 3.52
N PHE A 395 -5.79 -22.52 2.56
CA PHE A 395 -4.71 -21.72 1.97
C PHE A 395 -5.23 -20.45 1.26
N ARG A 396 -6.36 -20.56 0.53
CA ARG A 396 -7.00 -19.40 -0.10
C ARG A 396 -7.60 -18.42 0.91
N GLN A 397 -8.24 -18.93 1.96
CA GLN A 397 -8.75 -18.11 3.07
C GLN A 397 -7.60 -17.35 3.73
N LEU A 398 -6.46 -18.01 3.92
CA LEU A 398 -5.27 -17.42 4.50
C LEU A 398 -4.61 -16.35 3.60
N ILE A 399 -4.49 -16.59 2.28
CA ILE A 399 -4.02 -15.58 1.30
C ILE A 399 -5.02 -14.42 1.16
N SER A 400 -6.32 -14.69 1.17
CA SER A 400 -7.36 -13.65 1.18
C SER A 400 -7.43 -12.91 2.52
N GLY A 401 -6.94 -13.57 3.57
CA GLY A 401 -6.87 -13.12 4.94
C GLY A 401 -5.72 -12.15 5.19
N MET A 402 -4.65 -12.23 4.40
CA MET A 402 -3.51 -11.33 4.49
C MET A 402 -3.78 -10.04 3.70
N PRO A 403 -3.95 -8.88 4.38
CA PRO A 403 -4.16 -7.62 3.69
C PRO A 403 -2.81 -7.07 3.24
N THR A 404 -2.14 -7.72 2.29
CA THR A 404 -0.74 -7.47 1.90
C THR A 404 -0.44 -6.00 1.54
N GLY A 405 -1.35 -5.33 0.82
CA GLY A 405 -1.23 -3.89 0.56
C GLY A 405 -1.32 -3.04 1.83
N LYS A 406 -2.20 -3.41 2.78
CA LYS A 406 -2.24 -2.77 4.09
C LYS A 406 -1.00 -3.10 4.91
N LEU A 407 -0.49 -4.34 4.86
CA LEU A 407 0.72 -4.76 5.55
C LEU A 407 1.93 -3.93 5.09
N LYS A 408 2.12 -3.77 3.77
CA LYS A 408 3.19 -2.94 3.20
C LYS A 408 3.05 -1.49 3.65
N ALA A 409 1.85 -0.92 3.57
CA ALA A 409 1.61 0.44 4.06
C ALA A 409 1.86 0.58 5.58
N ARG A 410 1.48 -0.45 6.36
CA ARG A 410 1.68 -0.50 7.82
C ARG A 410 3.16 -0.57 8.20
N ILE A 411 3.94 -1.48 7.60
CA ILE A 411 5.37 -1.58 7.92
C ILE A 411 6.13 -0.32 7.53
N VAL A 412 5.84 0.26 6.35
CA VAL A 412 6.46 1.52 5.92
C VAL A 412 6.10 2.67 6.87
N SER A 413 4.83 2.78 7.26
CA SER A 413 4.38 3.80 8.22
C SER A 413 5.03 3.64 9.59
N MET A 414 5.02 2.43 10.17
CA MET A 414 5.58 2.19 11.50
C MET A 414 7.12 2.30 11.47
N ALA A 415 7.78 1.86 10.42
CA ALA A 415 9.23 1.98 10.28
C ALA A 415 9.68 3.44 10.16
N ALA A 416 8.95 4.26 9.39
CA ALA A 416 9.21 5.69 9.28
C ALA A 416 9.16 6.39 10.65
N GLU A 417 8.16 6.07 11.47
CA GLU A 417 8.04 6.61 12.84
C GLU A 417 9.16 6.15 13.77
N HIS A 418 9.81 5.04 13.46
CA HIS A 418 10.95 4.51 14.21
C HIS A 418 12.30 4.93 13.62
N GLY A 419 12.35 5.71 12.53
CA GLY A 419 13.58 6.08 11.84
C GLY A 419 14.27 4.91 11.12
N ILE A 420 13.52 3.86 10.76
CA ILE A 420 14.01 2.67 10.08
C ILE A 420 13.62 2.75 8.60
N ALA A 421 14.59 2.59 7.70
CA ALA A 421 14.36 2.56 6.27
C ALA A 421 13.78 1.20 5.83
N ILE A 422 12.81 1.22 4.92
CA ILE A 422 12.32 0.00 4.26
C ILE A 422 12.90 -0.06 2.86
N VAL A 423 13.63 -1.14 2.55
CA VAL A 423 14.18 -1.39 1.20
C VAL A 423 13.35 -2.47 0.55
N ALA A 424 12.67 -2.14 -0.55
CA ALA A 424 11.87 -3.10 -1.29
C ALA A 424 12.69 -3.74 -2.42
N VAL A 425 12.53 -5.05 -2.60
CA VAL A 425 13.24 -5.84 -3.60
C VAL A 425 12.28 -6.62 -4.50
N ASP A 426 12.68 -6.91 -5.72
CA ASP A 426 11.94 -7.84 -6.57
C ASP A 426 11.82 -9.23 -5.87
N PRO A 427 10.63 -9.84 -5.76
CA PRO A 427 10.44 -11.18 -5.16
C PRO A 427 10.97 -12.34 -6.03
N ALA A 428 11.51 -12.08 -7.23
CA ALA A 428 11.94 -13.11 -8.17
C ALA A 428 12.95 -14.08 -7.55
N TYR A 429 12.58 -15.35 -7.44
CA TYR A 429 13.48 -16.45 -7.07
C TYR A 429 14.08 -16.36 -5.64
N THR A 430 13.68 -15.40 -4.80
CA THR A 430 14.19 -15.20 -3.43
C THR A 430 14.04 -16.45 -2.58
N SER A 431 12.86 -17.06 -2.52
CA SER A 431 12.63 -18.26 -1.72
C SER A 431 13.37 -19.48 -2.29
N MET A 432 13.46 -19.59 -3.62
CA MET A 432 14.12 -20.71 -4.30
C MET A 432 15.63 -20.68 -4.07
N TRP A 433 16.25 -19.51 -4.29
CA TRP A 433 17.68 -19.32 -4.09
C TRP A 433 18.06 -19.25 -2.61
N GLY A 434 17.17 -18.74 -1.75
CA GLY A 434 17.30 -18.85 -0.30
C GLY A 434 17.43 -20.31 0.14
N ASP A 435 16.46 -21.15 -0.22
CA ASP A 435 16.48 -22.58 0.13
C ASP A 435 17.69 -23.31 -0.48
N GLN A 436 18.03 -23.01 -1.75
CA GLN A 436 19.14 -23.65 -2.45
C GLN A 436 20.52 -23.27 -1.88
N HIS A 437 20.77 -21.98 -1.60
CA HIS A 437 22.12 -21.48 -1.31
C HIS A 437 22.36 -21.18 0.17
N TRP A 438 21.32 -20.96 0.97
CA TRP A 438 21.46 -20.51 2.36
C TRP A 438 20.93 -21.48 3.39
N ARG A 439 19.89 -22.28 3.08
CA ARG A 439 19.34 -23.20 4.07
C ARG A 439 20.32 -24.28 4.50
N LYS A 440 20.79 -25.12 3.56
CA LYS A 440 21.71 -26.23 3.89
C LYS A 440 22.99 -25.76 4.59
N PRO A 441 23.70 -24.72 4.10
CA PRO A 441 24.99 -24.36 4.68
C PRO A 441 24.93 -23.68 6.05
N LEU A 442 23.75 -23.22 6.47
CA LEU A 442 23.57 -22.55 7.76
C LEU A 442 22.86 -23.44 8.80
N ILE A 443 22.53 -24.68 8.42
CA ILE A 443 22.10 -25.72 9.36
C ILE A 443 23.35 -26.30 10.03
N SER A 444 23.34 -26.37 11.35
CA SER A 444 24.36 -27.04 12.16
C SER A 444 23.70 -27.77 13.32
N LYS A 445 24.47 -28.54 14.10
CA LYS A 445 23.94 -29.25 15.29
C LYS A 445 23.29 -28.30 16.31
N THR A 446 23.73 -27.05 16.36
CA THR A 446 23.22 -26.02 17.29
C THR A 446 22.25 -25.04 16.62
N ARG A 447 22.05 -25.12 15.29
CA ARG A 447 21.28 -24.13 14.55
C ARG A 447 20.37 -24.76 13.50
N SER A 448 19.07 -24.61 13.71
CA SER A 448 18.03 -25.01 12.75
C SER A 448 17.66 -23.84 11.83
N MET A 449 17.50 -24.11 10.53
CA MET A 449 17.01 -23.13 9.56
C MET A 449 15.88 -23.67 8.69
N THR A 450 14.80 -22.88 8.63
CA THR A 450 13.71 -23.14 7.70
C THR A 450 13.96 -22.47 6.35
N ARG A 451 13.15 -22.86 5.36
CA ARG A 451 13.06 -22.18 4.06
C ARG A 451 12.77 -20.67 4.19
N HIS A 452 12.02 -20.27 5.22
CA HIS A 452 11.60 -18.89 5.44
C HIS A 452 12.74 -18.05 6.02
N ASP A 453 13.47 -18.62 6.98
CA ASP A 453 14.68 -18.00 7.50
C ASP A 453 15.71 -17.83 6.36
N ALA A 454 15.86 -18.83 5.48
CA ALA A 454 16.74 -18.74 4.32
C ALA A 454 16.27 -17.73 3.26
N ALA A 455 14.96 -17.61 3.05
CA ALA A 455 14.37 -16.59 2.18
C ALA A 455 14.66 -15.18 2.71
N SER A 456 14.56 -14.97 4.02
CA SER A 456 14.87 -13.67 4.64
C SER A 456 16.34 -13.25 4.42
N VAL A 457 17.29 -14.18 4.43
CA VAL A 457 18.70 -13.92 4.06
C VAL A 457 18.80 -13.52 2.59
N ALA A 458 18.15 -14.25 1.68
CA ALA A 458 18.09 -13.93 0.26
C ALA A 458 17.55 -12.51 -0.01
N ILE A 459 16.46 -12.14 0.68
CA ILE A 459 15.82 -10.82 0.59
C ILE A 459 16.78 -9.73 1.09
N GLY A 460 17.37 -9.89 2.27
CA GLY A 460 18.29 -8.91 2.83
C GLY A 460 19.56 -8.73 1.97
N ARG A 461 20.10 -9.81 1.40
CA ARG A 461 21.24 -9.71 0.48
C ARG A 461 20.90 -8.91 -0.77
N ARG A 462 19.76 -9.21 -1.39
CA ARG A 462 19.29 -8.46 -2.55
C ARG A 462 19.04 -6.98 -2.20
N ALA A 463 18.49 -6.71 -1.02
CA ALA A 463 18.26 -5.35 -0.55
C ALA A 463 19.58 -4.60 -0.35
N LEU A 464 20.64 -5.25 0.13
CA LEU A 464 22.00 -4.67 0.19
C LEU A 464 22.67 -4.49 -1.18
N GLY A 465 22.05 -4.98 -2.27
CA GLY A 465 22.66 -5.01 -3.60
C GLY A 465 23.64 -6.16 -3.82
N HIS A 466 23.67 -7.16 -2.94
CA HIS A 466 24.53 -8.34 -3.05
C HIS A 466 23.84 -9.47 -3.82
N PRO A 467 24.58 -10.26 -4.62
CA PRO A 467 24.05 -11.49 -5.22
C PRO A 467 23.54 -12.46 -4.14
N ILE A 468 22.42 -13.15 -4.42
CA ILE A 468 21.88 -14.14 -3.49
C ILE A 468 22.77 -15.39 -3.46
N ARG A 469 23.38 -15.78 -4.58
CA ARG A 469 24.24 -16.97 -4.62
C ARG A 469 25.48 -16.81 -3.75
N ARG A 470 25.83 -17.86 -3.01
CA ARG A 470 27.14 -17.97 -2.34
C ARG A 470 28.23 -18.26 -3.40
N ARG A 471 29.47 -17.81 -3.18
CA ARG A 471 30.61 -18.30 -3.96
C ARG A 471 30.70 -19.82 -3.79
N THR A 472 30.92 -20.55 -4.88
CA THR A 472 31.38 -21.94 -4.83
C THR A 472 32.77 -21.92 -4.19
N ALA A 473 33.01 -22.76 -3.19
CA ALA A 473 34.37 -22.96 -2.69
C ALA A 473 35.24 -23.42 -3.86
N PRO A 474 36.46 -22.87 -4.04
CA PRO A 474 37.38 -23.43 -5.02
C PRO A 474 37.59 -24.92 -4.70
N PRO A 475 37.82 -25.78 -5.72
CA PRO A 475 38.13 -27.18 -5.50
C PRO A 475 39.26 -27.32 -4.47
N GLN A 476 39.18 -28.32 -3.59
CA GLN A 476 40.27 -28.64 -2.69
C GLN A 476 41.49 -28.96 -3.54
N HIS A 477 42.55 -28.16 -3.41
CA HIS A 477 43.77 -28.40 -4.17
C HIS A 477 44.54 -29.61 -3.59
N HIS A 478 44.44 -29.89 -2.27
CA HIS A 478 45.17 -30.99 -1.59
C HIS A 478 44.42 -31.49 -0.33
N GLN A 479 44.66 -32.74 0.11
CA GLN A 479 43.99 -33.41 1.24
C GLN A 479 44.46 -32.97 2.65
N SER A 480 45.42 -32.06 2.74
CA SER A 480 45.93 -31.51 4.00
C SER A 480 45.51 -30.04 4.15
N ASP A 481 44.52 -29.82 5.02
CA ASP A 481 44.00 -28.51 5.39
C ASP A 481 45.08 -27.65 6.10
N GLY A 482 45.88 -26.92 5.32
CA GLY A 482 46.77 -25.86 5.84
C GLY A 482 46.14 -24.46 5.84
N ALA A 483 44.96 -24.29 5.24
CA ALA A 483 44.28 -23.00 5.14
C ALA A 483 42.88 -23.10 5.76
N GLY A 484 42.70 -22.49 6.93
CA GLY A 484 41.41 -22.42 7.61
C GLY A 484 40.27 -21.96 6.69
N HIS A 485 39.06 -22.47 6.95
CA HIS A 485 37.86 -22.24 6.15
C HIS A 485 37.69 -20.76 5.73
N ARG A 486 38.05 -20.44 4.48
CA ARG A 486 37.83 -19.12 3.86
C ARG A 486 36.35 -18.87 3.50
N THR A 487 35.41 -19.31 4.32
CA THR A 487 33.96 -19.27 4.01
C THR A 487 33.24 -18.00 4.47
N VAL A 488 33.95 -16.97 4.94
CA VAL A 488 33.30 -15.76 5.52
C VAL A 488 33.59 -14.43 4.80
N GLN A 489 34.37 -14.40 3.71
CA GLN A 489 34.66 -13.12 3.05
C GLN A 489 33.97 -12.95 1.69
N ALA A 490 33.08 -11.95 1.63
CA ALA A 490 32.65 -11.35 0.37
C ALA A 490 33.76 -10.43 -0.16
N ASP A 491 34.10 -10.57 -1.44
CA ASP A 491 35.16 -9.82 -2.11
C ASP A 491 34.73 -8.38 -2.42
N ARG A 492 35.71 -7.46 -2.53
CA ARG A 492 35.51 -6.08 -2.98
C ARG A 492 35.40 -6.06 -4.51
N GLY A 493 34.25 -6.42 -5.06
CA GLY A 493 33.98 -6.37 -6.50
C GLY A 493 32.73 -5.56 -6.81
N GLU A 494 32.76 -4.80 -7.91
CA GLU A 494 31.72 -3.85 -8.34
C GLU A 494 30.30 -4.44 -8.35
N ARG A 495 29.31 -3.55 -8.18
CA ARG A 495 27.86 -3.79 -8.12
C ARG A 495 27.31 -4.38 -9.43
N GLY A 496 27.65 -5.63 -9.75
CA GLY A 496 27.27 -6.33 -10.98
C GLY A 496 26.03 -7.20 -10.86
N ARG A 497 25.26 -7.30 -11.96
CA ARG A 497 24.00 -8.06 -12.10
C ARG A 497 24.20 -9.58 -12.00
N GLU A 498 23.15 -10.30 -11.58
CA GLU A 498 23.14 -11.76 -11.49
C GLU A 498 22.92 -12.39 -12.88
N GLU A 499 24.02 -12.77 -13.55
CA GLU A 499 24.03 -13.48 -14.83
C GLU A 499 24.53 -14.94 -14.71
N THR A 500 24.30 -15.75 -15.74
CA THR A 500 24.79 -17.13 -15.83
C THR A 500 26.31 -17.17 -16.03
N ARG A 501 27.08 -17.54 -15.00
CA ARG A 501 28.52 -17.84 -15.12
C ARG A 501 28.76 -19.31 -15.53
N ARG A 502 29.64 -19.55 -16.51
CA ARG A 502 30.14 -20.88 -16.91
C ARG A 502 31.20 -21.39 -15.90
N PRO A 503 31.42 -22.71 -15.76
CA PRO A 503 32.68 -23.25 -15.24
C PRO A 503 33.82 -22.89 -16.20
N VAL A 504 34.95 -22.41 -15.67
CA VAL A 504 36.12 -22.04 -16.47
C VAL A 504 36.88 -23.30 -16.89
N ALA A 505 37.11 -23.45 -18.18
CA ALA A 505 38.21 -24.24 -18.74
C ALA A 505 39.26 -23.26 -19.29
N GLU A 506 40.52 -23.68 -19.29
CA GLU A 506 41.76 -22.90 -19.35
C GLU A 506 41.99 -21.92 -20.52
N ARG A 507 42.81 -20.90 -20.17
CA ARG A 507 43.88 -20.17 -20.91
C ARG A 507 43.63 -19.61 -22.32
N ALA A 508 43.77 -18.29 -22.44
CA ALA A 508 44.51 -17.62 -23.53
C ALA A 508 44.93 -16.19 -23.12
N HIS A 509 46.09 -15.77 -23.63
CA HIS A 509 46.89 -14.57 -23.35
C HIS A 509 46.40 -13.26 -23.99
N ASP A 510 46.80 -12.14 -23.36
CA ASP A 510 47.06 -10.77 -23.86
C ASP A 510 45.90 -9.98 -24.57
N ALA A 511 45.74 -8.65 -24.51
CA ALA A 511 46.68 -7.54 -24.35
C ALA A 511 46.01 -6.23 -23.83
N ARG A 512 46.79 -5.49 -23.04
CA ARG A 512 47.04 -4.03 -22.94
C ARG A 512 45.92 -2.96 -22.92
N CYS A 513 46.13 -2.08 -21.94
CA CYS A 513 45.61 -0.73 -21.66
C CYS A 513 45.43 0.23 -22.86
N ARG A 514 44.50 1.19 -22.70
CA ARG A 514 44.79 2.63 -22.80
C ARG A 514 43.74 3.51 -22.11
N THR A 515 44.28 4.51 -21.41
CA THR A 515 43.68 5.61 -20.65
C THR A 515 43.17 6.75 -21.53
N GLY A 516 42.21 7.53 -21.04
CA GLY A 516 41.80 8.80 -21.65
C GLY A 516 40.84 9.61 -20.77
N THR A 517 41.40 10.52 -19.98
CA THR A 517 40.73 11.55 -19.17
C THR A 517 40.45 12.81 -20.00
N THR A 518 39.24 13.39 -19.91
CA THR A 518 39.08 14.86 -19.99
C THR A 518 37.81 15.35 -19.28
N ARG A 519 37.99 16.36 -18.43
CA ARG A 519 36.97 17.16 -17.73
C ARG A 519 36.67 18.43 -18.55
N THR A 520 35.43 18.93 -18.43
CA THR A 520 35.13 20.35 -18.62
C THR A 520 34.03 20.80 -17.63
N ARG A 521 34.34 21.82 -16.81
CA ARG A 521 33.37 22.73 -16.12
C ARG A 521 32.80 23.68 -17.18
N GLY A 522 31.62 24.30 -17.12
CA GLY A 522 30.54 24.43 -16.14
C GLY A 522 29.76 25.72 -16.50
N THR A 523 28.51 25.89 -16.06
CA THR A 523 27.85 27.20 -15.80
C THR A 523 26.50 27.01 -15.09
N SER A 524 26.14 28.00 -14.28
CA SER A 524 25.02 28.05 -13.33
C SER A 524 23.86 28.94 -13.79
N ALA A 525 22.62 28.62 -13.38
CA ALA A 525 21.48 29.50 -12.98
C ALA A 525 20.18 28.64 -13.00
N SER A 526 19.08 28.84 -12.27
CA SER A 526 18.59 29.84 -11.28
C SER A 526 17.36 29.23 -10.54
N LYS A 527 16.90 29.89 -9.45
CA LYS A 527 15.95 29.39 -8.45
C LYS A 527 14.48 29.72 -8.76
N THR A 528 13.70 28.71 -9.16
CA THR A 528 12.24 28.62 -9.02
C THR A 528 11.84 27.14 -8.86
N VAL A 529 10.90 26.82 -7.96
CA VAL A 529 10.46 25.44 -7.67
C VAL A 529 9.31 25.13 -8.66
N ARG A 530 9.35 24.16 -9.59
CA ARG A 530 9.89 22.80 -9.52
C ARG A 530 10.09 22.26 -10.95
N ASP A 531 11.33 22.05 -11.40
CA ASP A 531 11.66 21.08 -12.48
C ASP A 531 13.12 20.62 -12.34
N ALA A 532 13.32 19.43 -11.79
CA ALA A 532 14.59 18.70 -11.85
C ALA A 532 14.31 17.19 -11.80
N ARG A 533 14.68 16.52 -12.90
CA ARG A 533 14.58 15.07 -13.10
C ARG A 533 15.49 14.32 -12.12
N SER A 534 14.91 13.52 -11.23
CA SER A 534 15.58 12.42 -10.53
C SER A 534 15.26 11.11 -11.27
N SER A 535 16.29 10.43 -11.77
CA SER A 535 16.19 9.10 -12.35
C SER A 535 15.87 8.06 -11.26
N GLY A 536 14.75 7.36 -11.43
CA GLY A 536 14.29 6.26 -10.58
C GLY A 536 13.14 6.60 -9.63
N THR A 537 12.06 7.17 -10.15
CA THR A 537 10.86 7.53 -9.37
C THR A 537 9.80 6.43 -9.43
N TRP A 538 9.19 6.15 -8.27
CA TRP A 538 7.90 5.44 -8.19
C TRP A 538 6.85 6.20 -8.98
N VAL A 539 6.43 5.60 -10.08
CA VAL A 539 5.27 6.05 -10.83
C VAL A 539 4.03 5.70 -10.01
N GLN A 540 3.54 6.66 -9.24
CA GLN A 540 2.10 6.79 -9.10
C GLN A 540 1.64 7.53 -10.35
N ASP A 541 1.35 6.74 -11.37
CA ASP A 541 0.91 7.19 -12.67
C ASP A 541 -0.27 8.17 -12.51
N SER A 542 -0.05 9.44 -12.86
CA SER A 542 -1.12 10.36 -13.25
C SER A 542 -1.54 9.99 -14.67
N LEU A 543 -2.32 8.92 -14.81
CA LEU A 543 -2.86 8.47 -16.09
C LEU A 543 -4.20 9.14 -16.37
N LEU A 544 -4.14 10.37 -16.88
CA LEU A 544 -5.18 10.88 -17.78
C LEU A 544 -4.83 10.62 -19.25
N ASP A 545 -3.58 10.27 -19.58
CA ASP A 545 -3.17 10.00 -20.97
C ASP A 545 -2.51 8.63 -21.10
N THR A 546 -3.32 7.60 -21.38
CA THR A 546 -2.89 6.44 -22.17
C THR A 546 -4.09 6.04 -23.02
N ALA A 547 -3.98 6.30 -24.32
CA ALA A 547 -4.84 5.75 -25.37
C ALA A 547 -4.73 4.21 -25.44
#